data_AF-A0A916XU86-F1
#
_entry.id   AF-A0A916XU86-F1
#
_cell.length_a   1.000
_cell.length_b   1.000
_cell.length_c   1.000
_cell.angle_alpha   90.00
_cell.angle_beta   90.00
_cell.angle_gamma   90.00
#
_symmetry.space_group_name_H-M   'P 1'
#
loop_
_entity.id
_entity.type
_entity.pdbx_description
1 polymer ?
#
loop_
_entity_poly.entity_id
_entity_poly.type
_entity_poly.pdbx_seq_one_letter_code
_entity_poly.pdbx_strand_id
1 'polypeptide(L)'
;MAHPLDETGGAQRHKWATENAEKFGFEVQRYETFPDSVQAVITQRAFAAINEIPTAAYAAGKNPAITLAFEDYDGRMFGYAFRYDSKDYRDKVENAIECMKTDGTLSALYTKWYGGEVPADSPLVTAYPGYGAPGFKGHDATPHTLTCN
;
A
#
# COMPACT_ATOMS: atom_id res chain seq x y z
N MET A 1 -10.66 -13.42 -26.83
CA MET A 1 -10.44 -14.43 -25.78
C MET A 1 -10.23 -13.67 -24.49
N ALA A 2 -10.96 -14.03 -23.43
CA ALA A 2 -10.68 -13.51 -22.09
C ALA A 2 -9.33 -14.08 -21.62
N HIS A 3 -8.49 -13.25 -20.99
CA HIS A 3 -7.21 -13.68 -20.43
C HIS A 3 -7.31 -13.69 -18.90
N PRO A 4 -6.77 -14.70 -18.20
CA PRO A 4 -6.91 -14.82 -16.76
C PRO A 4 -6.07 -13.77 -16.01
N LEU A 5 -6.67 -13.11 -15.01
CA LEU A 5 -6.03 -12.29 -13.98
C LEU A 5 -5.96 -13.07 -12.67
N ASP A 6 -4.90 -12.79 -11.92
CA ASP A 6 -4.52 -13.53 -10.72
C ASP A 6 -4.50 -12.59 -9.49
N GLU A 7 -4.70 -13.13 -8.30
CA GLU A 7 -4.69 -12.42 -7.03
C GLU A 7 -4.18 -13.31 -5.90
N THR A 8 -3.61 -12.67 -4.87
CA THR A 8 -3.14 -13.39 -3.68
C THR A 8 -3.68 -12.80 -2.39
N GLY A 9 -4.23 -13.70 -1.56
CA GLY A 9 -4.43 -13.54 -0.13
C GLY A 9 -4.93 -12.19 0.37
N GLY A 10 -6.18 -11.82 0.04
CA GLY A 10 -6.88 -10.72 0.70
C GLY A 10 -8.30 -10.55 0.17
N ALA A 11 -9.29 -10.45 1.05
CA ALA A 11 -10.71 -10.38 0.69
C ALA A 11 -11.04 -9.23 -0.28
N GLN A 12 -10.31 -8.10 -0.18
CA GLN A 12 -10.62 -6.91 -0.97
C GLN A 12 -10.15 -6.99 -2.42
N ARG A 13 -8.93 -7.46 -2.70
CA ARG A 13 -8.43 -7.67 -4.06
C ARG A 13 -9.27 -8.73 -4.77
N HIS A 14 -9.58 -9.79 -4.03
CA HIS A 14 -10.52 -10.81 -4.47
C HIS A 14 -11.88 -10.25 -4.88
N LYS A 15 -12.45 -9.40 -4.03
CA LYS A 15 -13.71 -8.73 -4.32
C LYS A 15 -13.61 -7.85 -5.57
N TRP A 16 -12.59 -6.99 -5.67
CA TRP A 16 -12.39 -6.11 -6.83
C TRP A 16 -12.27 -6.92 -8.12
N ALA A 17 -11.42 -7.97 -8.15
CA ALA A 17 -11.20 -8.76 -9.36
C ALA A 17 -12.49 -9.47 -9.78
N THR A 18 -13.21 -10.06 -8.82
CA THR A 18 -14.47 -10.74 -9.09
C THR A 18 -15.56 -9.77 -9.60
N GLU A 19 -15.69 -8.59 -8.99
CA GLU A 19 -16.68 -7.57 -9.38
C GLU A 19 -16.39 -6.96 -10.76
N ASN A 20 -15.14 -6.99 -11.22
CA ASN A 20 -14.70 -6.38 -12.47
C ASN A 20 -14.43 -7.38 -13.61
N ALA A 21 -14.45 -8.68 -13.32
CA ALA A 21 -14.15 -9.75 -14.28
C ALA A 21 -15.04 -9.71 -15.52
N GLU A 22 -16.36 -9.65 -15.33
CA GLU A 22 -17.32 -9.57 -16.43
C GLU A 22 -17.20 -8.23 -17.17
N LYS A 23 -17.04 -7.13 -16.43
CA LYS A 23 -16.94 -5.77 -16.96
C LYS A 23 -15.76 -5.60 -17.91
N PHE A 24 -14.61 -6.18 -17.58
CA PHE A 24 -13.38 -6.03 -18.37
C PHE A 24 -13.03 -7.29 -19.19
N GLY A 25 -13.81 -8.36 -19.08
CA GLY A 25 -13.65 -9.57 -19.90
C GLY A 25 -12.43 -10.40 -19.53
N PHE A 26 -12.18 -10.63 -18.23
CA PHE A 26 -11.13 -11.51 -17.73
C PHE A 26 -11.70 -12.62 -16.84
N GLU A 27 -10.90 -13.67 -16.62
CA GLU A 27 -11.19 -14.74 -15.65
C GLU A 27 -10.32 -14.56 -14.40
N VAL A 28 -10.81 -14.95 -13.22
CA VAL A 28 -10.03 -14.86 -11.96
C VAL A 28 -9.47 -16.22 -11.60
N GLN A 29 -8.15 -16.34 -11.48
CA GLN A 29 -7.47 -17.48 -10.86
C GLN A 29 -7.01 -17.10 -9.45
N ARG A 30 -7.15 -18.03 -8.50
CA ARG A 30 -6.75 -17.81 -7.10
C ARG A 30 -5.51 -18.59 -6.76
N TYR A 31 -4.59 -17.93 -6.06
CA TYR A 31 -3.37 -18.53 -5.55
C TYR A 31 -3.23 -18.27 -4.05
N GLU A 32 -2.56 -19.18 -3.37
CA GLU A 32 -2.36 -19.10 -1.92
C GLU A 32 -1.31 -18.02 -1.57
N THR A 33 -0.26 -17.88 -2.39
CA THR A 33 0.84 -16.95 -2.12
C THR A 33 1.19 -16.08 -3.33
N PHE A 34 1.61 -14.82 -3.07
CA PHE A 34 2.02 -13.88 -4.13
C PHE A 34 3.12 -14.43 -5.06
N PRO A 35 4.17 -15.10 -4.54
CA PRO A 35 5.15 -15.76 -5.40
C PRO A 35 4.53 -16.76 -6.40
N ASP A 36 3.53 -17.56 -6.01
CA ASP A 36 2.91 -18.52 -6.93
C ASP A 36 2.16 -17.80 -8.06
N SER A 37 1.47 -16.70 -7.74
CA SER A 37 0.79 -15.89 -8.75
C SER A 37 1.76 -15.24 -9.74
N VAL A 38 2.90 -14.78 -9.24
CA VAL A 38 3.98 -14.24 -10.06
C VAL A 38 4.55 -15.32 -10.98
N GLN A 39 4.72 -16.56 -10.49
CA GLN A 39 5.16 -17.67 -11.34
C GLN A 39 4.14 -17.99 -12.43
N ALA A 40 2.84 -17.92 -12.14
CA ALA A 40 1.81 -18.12 -13.14
C ALA A 40 1.90 -17.10 -14.29
N VAL A 41 2.23 -15.85 -13.99
CA VAL A 41 2.50 -14.81 -15.00
C VAL A 41 3.75 -15.15 -15.82
N ILE A 42 4.86 -15.51 -15.16
CA ILE A 42 6.13 -15.84 -15.82
C ILE A 42 5.97 -17.05 -16.76
N THR A 43 5.20 -18.06 -16.36
CA THR A 43 4.93 -19.24 -17.18
C THR A 43 3.76 -19.05 -18.14
N GLN A 44 3.23 -17.83 -18.29
CA GLN A 44 2.11 -17.49 -19.18
C GLN A 44 0.81 -18.26 -18.90
N ARG A 45 0.63 -18.76 -17.67
CA ARG A 45 -0.62 -19.36 -17.20
C ARG A 45 -1.65 -18.29 -16.79
N ALA A 46 -1.15 -17.16 -16.29
CA ALA A 46 -1.92 -15.94 -16.01
C ALA A 46 -1.36 -14.78 -16.84
N PHE A 47 -2.19 -13.80 -17.15
CA PHE A 47 -1.77 -12.59 -17.87
C PHE A 47 -1.19 -11.54 -16.93
N ALA A 48 -1.77 -11.36 -15.75
CA ALA A 48 -1.24 -10.49 -14.71
C ALA A 48 -1.58 -11.02 -13.32
N ALA A 49 -0.80 -10.60 -12.32
CA ALA A 49 -1.04 -10.85 -10.91
C ALA A 49 -1.31 -9.54 -10.18
N ILE A 50 -2.34 -9.54 -9.33
CA ILE A 50 -2.87 -8.38 -8.61
C ILE A 50 -2.44 -8.51 -7.14
N ASN A 51 -1.87 -7.43 -6.62
CA ASN A 51 -1.47 -7.30 -5.23
C ASN A 51 -1.55 -5.82 -4.80
N GLU A 52 -1.27 -5.51 -3.54
CA GLU A 52 -1.04 -4.13 -3.14
C GLU A 52 0.15 -3.53 -3.90
N ILE A 53 0.04 -2.27 -4.31
CA ILE A 53 1.08 -1.53 -5.05
C ILE A 53 2.49 -1.72 -4.47
N PRO A 54 2.77 -1.52 -3.16
CA PRO A 54 4.13 -1.70 -2.64
C PRO A 54 4.65 -3.14 -2.77
N THR A 55 3.78 -4.14 -2.61
CA THR A 55 4.17 -5.55 -2.76
C THR A 55 4.50 -5.88 -4.21
N ALA A 56 3.66 -5.42 -5.16
CA ALA A 56 3.87 -5.60 -6.59
C ALA A 56 5.13 -4.85 -7.08
N ALA A 57 5.32 -3.60 -6.64
CA ALA A 57 6.49 -2.79 -6.95
C ALA A 57 7.79 -3.44 -6.45
N TYR A 58 7.79 -3.97 -5.22
CA TYR A 58 8.93 -4.70 -4.70
C TYR A 58 9.23 -5.96 -5.53
N ALA A 59 8.22 -6.75 -5.87
CA ALA A 59 8.41 -7.96 -6.69
C ALA A 59 8.98 -7.63 -8.09
N ALA A 60 8.46 -6.60 -8.75
CA ALA A 60 8.99 -6.11 -10.03
C ALA A 60 10.43 -5.60 -9.90
N GLY A 61 10.75 -4.89 -8.82
CA GLY A 61 12.13 -4.45 -8.53
C GLY A 61 13.11 -5.59 -8.23
N LYS A 62 12.63 -6.80 -7.90
CA LYS A 62 13.46 -7.98 -7.63
C LYS A 62 13.49 -9.00 -8.76
N ASN A 63 12.61 -8.88 -9.75
CA ASN A 63 12.47 -9.89 -10.80
C ASN A 63 12.29 -9.23 -12.17
N PRO A 64 13.31 -9.27 -13.06
CA PRO A 64 13.24 -8.62 -14.38
C PRO A 64 12.26 -9.30 -15.35
N ALA A 65 11.72 -10.48 -15.03
CA ALA A 65 10.73 -11.17 -15.85
C ALA A 65 9.31 -10.57 -15.74
N ILE A 66 9.08 -9.67 -14.77
CA ILE A 66 7.80 -9.01 -14.55
C ILE A 66 8.01 -7.50 -14.44
N THR A 67 6.95 -6.74 -14.67
CA THR A 67 6.94 -5.29 -14.47
C THR A 67 5.66 -4.87 -13.76
N LEU A 68 5.69 -3.72 -13.10
CA LEU A 68 4.48 -3.09 -12.59
C LEU A 68 3.73 -2.47 -13.76
N ALA A 69 2.64 -3.12 -14.20
CA ALA A 69 1.92 -2.72 -15.41
C ALA A 69 0.84 -1.66 -15.18
N PHE A 70 0.21 -1.67 -14.00
CA PHE A 70 -0.90 -0.77 -13.66
C PHE A 70 -1.00 -0.59 -12.15
N GLU A 71 -1.32 0.63 -11.72
CA GLU A 71 -1.55 1.01 -10.34
C GLU A 71 -2.99 1.54 -10.22
N ASP A 72 -3.83 0.84 -9.45
CA ASP A 72 -5.17 1.32 -9.09
C ASP A 72 -5.12 1.99 -7.72
N TYR A 73 -5.25 3.32 -7.69
CA TYR A 73 -5.26 4.09 -6.46
C TYR A 73 -6.71 4.42 -6.07
N ASP A 74 -7.24 3.68 -5.10
CA ASP A 74 -8.62 3.86 -4.60
C ASP A 74 -8.74 4.82 -3.41
N GLY A 75 -7.68 5.60 -3.15
CA GLY A 75 -7.62 6.59 -2.08
C GLY A 75 -7.42 6.00 -0.68
N ARG A 76 -7.24 4.68 -0.55
CA ARG A 76 -6.91 4.08 0.75
C ARG A 76 -5.46 4.32 1.13
N MET A 77 -5.25 4.58 2.41
CA MET A 77 -3.93 4.80 3.00
C MET A 77 -3.62 3.69 4.01
N PHE A 78 -2.34 3.30 4.08
CA PHE A 78 -1.86 2.47 5.18
C PHE A 78 -1.83 3.29 6.48
N GLY A 79 -2.07 2.62 7.61
CA GLY A 79 -2.04 3.26 8.91
C GLY A 79 -1.58 2.30 10.00
N TYR A 80 -1.00 2.87 11.06
CA TYR A 80 -0.68 2.14 12.28
C TYR A 80 -1.89 2.14 13.20
N ALA A 81 -2.40 0.95 13.52
CA ALA A 81 -3.56 0.80 14.38
C ALA A 81 -3.16 0.65 15.86
N PHE A 82 -3.84 1.37 16.73
CA PHE A 82 -3.67 1.32 18.18
C PHE A 82 -5.01 1.03 18.85
N ARG A 83 -4.98 0.53 20.10
CA ARG A 83 -6.19 0.44 20.91
C ARG A 83 -6.72 1.84 21.20
N TYR A 84 -8.04 2.00 21.26
CA TYR A 84 -8.67 3.32 21.45
C TYR A 84 -8.29 4.03 22.75
N ASP A 85 -7.91 3.29 23.78
CA ASP A 85 -7.48 3.80 25.08
C ASP A 85 -5.96 4.09 25.14
N SER A 86 -5.18 3.66 24.14
CA SER A 86 -3.72 3.81 24.10
C SER A 86 -3.28 5.12 23.42
N LYS A 87 -3.95 6.23 23.76
CA LYS A 87 -3.73 7.56 23.12
C LYS A 87 -2.29 8.03 23.27
N ASP A 88 -1.76 8.07 24.49
CA ASP A 88 -0.39 8.52 24.75
C ASP A 88 0.67 7.74 23.97
N TYR A 89 0.44 6.44 23.72
CA TYR A 89 1.36 5.62 22.95
C TYR A 89 1.23 5.89 21.45
N ARG A 90 -0.01 6.00 20.95
CA ARG A 90 -0.29 6.39 19.56
C ARG A 90 0.31 7.76 19.25
N ASP A 91 0.13 8.75 20.12
CA ASP A 91 0.67 10.11 19.95
C ASP A 91 2.21 10.10 19.92
N LYS A 92 2.86 9.30 20.79
CA LYS A 92 4.32 9.12 20.79
C LYS A 92 4.84 8.53 19.48
N VAL A 93 4.18 7.50 18.96
CA VAL A 93 4.58 6.86 17.69
C VAL A 93 4.33 7.82 16.52
N GLU A 94 3.21 8.53 16.53
CA GLU A 94 2.87 9.51 15.49
C GLU A 94 3.89 10.65 15.43
N ASN A 95 4.28 11.23 16.58
CA ASN A 95 5.36 12.23 16.64
C ASN A 95 6.68 11.71 16.02
N ALA A 96 7.06 10.46 16.34
CA ALA A 96 8.27 9.87 15.76
C ALA A 96 8.15 9.73 14.23
N ILE A 97 6.99 9.29 13.74
CA ILE A 97 6.71 9.17 12.30
C ILE A 97 6.74 10.54 11.64
N GLU A 98 6.10 11.55 12.21
CA GLU A 98 6.12 12.92 11.68
C GLU A 98 7.52 13.50 11.62
N CYS A 99 8.35 13.27 12.64
CA CYS A 99 9.76 13.63 12.57
C CYS A 99 10.47 12.96 11.40
N MET A 100 10.25 11.66 11.18
CA MET A 100 10.80 10.93 10.02
C MET A 100 10.24 11.41 8.66
N LYS A 101 9.04 12.02 8.63
CA LYS A 101 8.53 12.70 7.43
C LYS A 101 9.33 13.98 7.17
N THR A 102 9.54 14.77 8.22
CA THR A 102 10.19 16.09 8.11
C THR A 102 11.68 16.03 7.84
N ASP A 103 12.39 15.03 8.38
CA ASP A 103 13.83 14.88 8.22
C ASP A 103 14.24 14.11 6.95
N GLY A 104 13.27 13.61 6.18
CA GLY A 104 13.48 12.85 4.95
C GLY A 104 13.76 11.36 5.13
N THR A 105 13.76 10.84 6.37
CA THR A 105 13.98 9.42 6.66
C THR A 105 12.96 8.53 5.94
N LEU A 106 11.67 8.89 5.94
CA LEU A 106 10.65 8.11 5.24
C LEU A 106 10.84 8.14 3.72
N SER A 107 11.24 9.27 3.15
CA SER A 107 11.58 9.36 1.73
C SER A 107 12.77 8.47 1.39
N ALA A 108 13.82 8.49 2.21
CA ALA A 108 14.98 7.62 2.03
C ALA A 108 14.61 6.13 2.12
N LEU A 109 13.71 5.76 3.03
CA LEU A 109 13.19 4.39 3.13
C LEU A 109 12.37 4.02 1.89
N TYR A 110 11.50 4.91 1.40
CA TYR A 110 10.74 4.67 0.17
C TYR A 110 11.67 4.40 -1.00
N THR A 111 12.64 5.28 -1.26
CA THR A 111 13.61 5.11 -2.35
C THR A 111 14.44 3.84 -2.18
N LYS A 112 14.83 3.48 -0.95
CA LYS A 112 15.56 2.23 -0.68
C LYS A 112 14.79 0.98 -1.09
N TRP A 113 13.48 0.94 -0.81
CA TRP A 113 12.67 -0.26 -0.98
C TRP A 113 11.97 -0.36 -2.33
N TYR A 114 11.56 0.77 -2.90
CA TYR A 114 10.74 0.83 -4.12
C TYR A 114 11.42 1.57 -5.28
N GLY A 115 12.48 2.33 -5.00
CA GLY A 115 13.08 3.24 -5.97
C GLY A 115 12.24 4.49 -6.20
N GLY A 116 12.76 5.41 -7.01
CA GLY A 116 12.06 6.64 -7.38
C GLY A 116 11.92 7.66 -6.25
N GLU A 117 11.16 8.71 -6.54
CA GLU A 117 10.79 9.78 -5.60
C GLU A 117 9.40 9.52 -5.03
N VAL A 118 9.19 9.94 -3.78
CA VAL A 118 7.87 9.91 -3.16
C VAL A 118 6.98 10.97 -3.82
N PRO A 119 5.76 10.65 -4.26
CA PRO A 119 4.82 11.66 -4.76
C PRO A 119 4.61 12.78 -3.73
N ALA A 120 4.57 14.03 -4.20
CA ALA A 120 4.51 15.20 -3.30
C ALA A 120 3.22 15.25 -2.46
N ASP A 121 2.14 14.65 -2.94
CA ASP A 121 0.85 14.51 -2.26
C ASP A 121 0.74 13.25 -1.39
N SER A 122 1.84 12.48 -1.25
CA SER A 122 1.86 11.27 -0.46
C SER A 122 1.74 11.53 1.04
N PRO A 123 1.01 10.69 1.80
CA PRO A 123 1.00 10.75 3.26
C PRO A 123 2.37 10.44 3.89
N LEU A 124 3.32 9.89 3.13
CA LEU A 124 4.69 9.63 3.57
C LEU A 124 5.53 10.91 3.77
N VAL A 125 5.11 12.03 3.18
CA VAL A 125 5.77 13.34 3.31
C VAL A 125 4.84 14.42 3.87
N THR A 126 3.59 14.07 4.16
CA THR A 126 2.57 15.00 4.69
C THR A 126 2.30 14.72 6.16
N ALA A 127 2.59 15.68 7.04
CA ALA A 127 2.09 15.68 8.42
C ALA A 127 0.69 16.30 8.47
N TYR A 128 -0.23 15.67 9.19
CA TYR A 128 -1.61 16.13 9.31
C TYR A 128 -1.81 16.77 10.68
N PRO A 129 -2.64 17.82 10.82
CA PRO A 129 -2.89 18.40 12.13
C PRO A 129 -3.53 17.41 13.11
N GLY A 130 -3.01 17.40 14.34
CA GLY A 130 -3.55 16.58 15.43
C GLY A 130 -3.05 15.14 15.45
N TYR A 131 -3.72 14.27 16.20
CA TYR A 131 -3.34 12.86 16.36
C TYR A 131 -4.39 11.91 15.82
N GLY A 132 -3.93 10.90 15.08
CA GLY A 132 -4.74 9.90 14.41
C GLY A 132 -5.32 10.39 13.10
N ALA A 133 -5.69 9.46 12.23
CA ALA A 133 -6.24 9.78 10.91
C ALA A 133 -7.61 10.49 10.99
N PRO A 134 -7.81 11.62 10.28
CA PRO A 134 -9.10 12.30 10.22
C PRO A 134 -10.26 11.37 9.82
N GLY A 135 -11.42 11.53 10.46
CA GLY A 135 -12.60 10.71 10.21
C GLY A 135 -12.62 9.35 10.93
N PHE A 136 -11.54 8.96 11.61
CA PHE A 136 -11.50 7.74 12.41
C PHE A 136 -11.88 8.01 13.87
N LYS A 137 -12.50 7.02 14.52
CA LYS A 137 -12.75 7.05 15.96
C LYS A 137 -11.41 7.18 16.70
N GLY A 138 -11.32 8.18 17.59
CA GLY A 138 -10.11 8.46 18.36
C GLY A 138 -9.19 9.51 17.75
N HIS A 139 -9.52 10.06 16.57
CA HIS A 139 -8.87 11.26 16.05
C HIS A 139 -9.05 12.43 17.03
N ASP A 140 -7.94 13.12 17.31
CA ASP A 140 -7.90 14.37 18.04
C ASP A 140 -7.40 15.46 17.10
N ALA A 141 -8.25 16.45 16.81
CA ALA A 141 -7.93 17.52 15.87
C ALA A 141 -7.10 18.65 16.50
N THR A 142 -6.77 18.57 17.80
CA THR A 142 -6.00 19.58 18.51
C THR A 142 -4.59 19.65 17.92
N PRO A 143 -4.15 20.80 17.37
CA PRO A 143 -2.80 20.91 16.82
C PRO A 143 -1.73 20.70 17.90
N HIS A 144 -0.64 20.04 17.53
CA HIS A 144 0.53 19.85 18.37
C HIS A 144 1.78 20.46 17.74
N THR A 145 2.73 20.85 18.59
CA THR A 145 4.06 21.28 18.12
C THR A 145 4.96 20.07 18.00
N LEU A 146 5.37 19.76 16.77
CA LEU A 146 6.32 18.69 16.52
C LEU A 146 7.69 19.06 17.10
N THR A 147 8.21 18.22 17.99
CA THR A 147 9.57 18.34 18.54
C THR A 147 10.37 17.12 18.12
N CYS A 148 11.36 17.34 17.24
CA CYS A 148 12.29 16.31 16.79
C CYS A 148 13.62 16.47 17.53
N ASN A 149 14.18 15.34 17.96
CA ASN A 149 15.45 15.29 18.70
C ASN A 149 16.62 15.05 17.77
#